data_AF-A0A1Q7LWX7-F1
#
_entry.id   AF-A0A1Q7LWX7-F1
#
_cell.length_a   1.000
_cell.length_b   1.000
_cell.length_c   1.000
_cell.angle_alpha   90.00
_cell.angle_beta   90.00
_cell.angle_gamma   90.00
#
_symmetry.space_group_name_H-M   'P 1'
#
loop_
_entity.id
_entity.type
_entity.pdbx_description
1 polymer ?
#
loop_
_entity_poly.entity_id
_entity_poly.type
_entity_poly.pdbx_seq_one_letter_code
_entity_poly.pdbx_strand_id
1 'polypeptide(L)'
;MSASEKPEGVRWMAIFGIIVRTAYVVGVLYYVAFTASGFDAFQKLVVLIIAAIIYGAASAIIHVAWPGRRRRAWSWLWKRSKLGNHLDWTGLPLLSSISN
;
A
#
# COMPACT_ATOMS: atom_id res chain seq x y z
N MET A 1 -4.33 -13.86 -21.53
CA MET A 1 -3.51 -13.03 -20.61
C MET A 1 -4.47 -12.26 -19.70
N SER A 2 -4.68 -12.73 -18.46
CA SER A 2 -5.50 -12.01 -17.48
C SER A 2 -4.67 -10.86 -16.88
N ALA A 3 -5.29 -9.70 -16.70
CA ALA A 3 -4.63 -8.42 -16.42
C ALA A 3 -3.99 -8.27 -15.00
N SER A 4 -3.71 -9.36 -14.27
CA SER A 4 -3.44 -9.28 -12.83
C SER A 4 -1.98 -9.45 -12.36
N GLU A 5 -1.04 -9.86 -13.21
CA GLU A 5 0.36 -10.06 -12.80
C GLU A 5 1.28 -8.93 -13.29
N LYS A 6 1.03 -7.69 -12.84
CA LYS A 6 2.13 -6.71 -12.84
C LYS A 6 3.12 -7.12 -11.75
N PRO A 7 4.44 -7.20 -12.05
CA PRO A 7 5.44 -7.54 -11.05
C PRO A 7 5.28 -6.66 -9.81
N GLU A 8 5.39 -7.23 -8.62
CA GLU A 8 5.14 -6.51 -7.36
C GLU A 8 5.95 -5.21 -7.26
N GLY A 9 7.17 -5.18 -7.81
CA GLY A 9 8.01 -3.98 -7.90
C GLY A 9 7.38 -2.86 -8.75
N VAL A 10 6.76 -3.20 -9.90
CA VAL A 10 6.10 -2.22 -10.78
C VAL A 10 4.90 -1.58 -10.09
N ARG A 11 4.18 -2.33 -9.23
CA ARG A 11 3.07 -1.79 -8.43
C ARG A 11 3.54 -0.80 -7.37
N TRP A 12 4.68 -1.06 -6.72
CA TRP A 12 5.24 -0.14 -5.71
C TRP A 12 5.79 1.14 -6.31
N MET A 13 6.46 1.06 -7.46
CA MET A 13 6.90 2.26 -8.19
C MET A 13 5.71 3.14 -8.59
N ALA A 14 4.58 2.53 -8.99
CA ALA A 14 3.36 3.28 -9.28
C ALA A 14 2.78 3.99 -8.04
N ILE A 15 2.69 3.29 -6.90
CA ILE A 15 2.20 3.88 -5.64
C ILE A 15 3.12 5.03 -5.20
N PHE A 16 4.44 4.83 -5.25
CA PHE A 16 5.40 5.87 -4.90
C PHE A 16 5.30 7.07 -5.84
N GLY A 17 5.15 6.83 -7.14
CA GLY A 17 4.92 7.88 -8.13
C GLY A 17 3.66 8.70 -7.85
N ILE A 18 2.56 8.05 -7.43
CA ILE A 18 1.34 8.73 -7.01
C ILE A 18 1.62 9.62 -5.78
N ILE A 19 2.27 9.09 -4.75
CA ILE A 19 2.60 9.84 -3.53
C ILE A 19 3.43 11.09 -3.85
N VAL A 20 4.52 10.93 -4.60
CA VAL A 20 5.43 12.04 -4.93
C VAL A 20 4.71 13.10 -5.76
N ARG A 21 3.95 12.68 -6.78
CA ARG A 21 3.22 13.62 -7.65
C ARG A 21 2.11 14.34 -6.90
N THR A 22 1.35 13.64 -6.05
CA THR A 22 0.32 14.25 -5.20
C THR A 22 0.95 15.26 -4.23
N ALA A 23 2.04 14.89 -3.55
CA ALA A 23 2.73 15.77 -2.62
C ALA A 23 3.22 17.05 -3.31
N TYR A 24 3.79 16.92 -4.51
CA TYR A 24 4.20 18.06 -5.33
C TYR A 24 3.02 18.98 -5.66
N VAL A 25 1.93 18.43 -6.19
CA VAL A 25 0.75 19.24 -6.57
C VAL A 25 0.13 19.94 -5.36
N VAL A 26 -0.06 19.22 -4.25
CA VAL A 26 -0.61 19.78 -3.02
C VAL A 26 0.31 20.88 -2.46
N GLY A 27 1.63 20.65 -2.48
CA GLY A 27 2.62 21.64 -2.04
C GLY A 27 2.59 22.91 -2.88
N VAL A 28 2.49 22.78 -4.20
CA VAL A 28 2.35 23.93 -5.12
C VAL A 28 1.06 24.69 -4.86
N LEU A 29 -0.07 23.99 -4.66
CA LEU A 29 -1.35 24.65 -4.35
C LEU A 29 -1.31 25.41 -3.03
N TYR A 30 -0.66 24.85 -2.01
CA TYR A 30 -0.41 25.54 -0.75
C TYR A 30 0.44 26.79 -0.97
N TYR A 31 1.55 26.67 -1.69
CA TYR A 31 2.40 27.82 -2.02
C TYR A 31 1.62 28.92 -2.74
N VAL A 32 0.82 28.57 -3.74
CA VAL A 32 -0.02 29.54 -4.47
C VAL A 32 -1.04 30.21 -3.54
N ALA A 33 -1.72 29.45 -2.67
CA ALA A 33 -2.71 30.00 -1.76
C ALA A 33 -2.12 31.05 -0.79
N PHE A 34 -0.86 30.90 -0.38
CA PHE A 34 -0.24 31.80 0.59
C PHE A 34 0.68 32.86 -0.01
N THR A 35 1.25 32.61 -1.19
CA THR A 35 2.30 33.46 -1.78
C THR A 35 1.83 34.23 -3.01
N ALA A 36 0.79 33.79 -3.72
CA ALA A 36 0.29 34.52 -4.88
C ALA A 36 -0.36 35.85 -4.45
N SER A 37 0.19 36.95 -4.96
CA SER A 37 -0.43 38.29 -4.89
C SER A 37 -1.56 38.37 -5.90
N GLY A 38 -2.76 38.80 -5.46
CA GLY A 38 -3.93 38.98 -6.33
C GLY A 38 -5.07 37.99 -6.09
N PHE A 39 -4.91 37.02 -5.17
CA PHE A 39 -6.03 36.20 -4.70
C PHE A 39 -6.69 36.77 -3.46
N ASP A 40 -8.01 36.93 -3.53
CA ASP A 40 -8.85 37.24 -2.40
C ASP A 40 -8.97 36.05 -1.42
N ALA A 41 -9.36 36.31 -0.17
CA ALA A 41 -9.48 35.29 0.87
C ALA A 41 -10.37 34.11 0.46
N PHE A 42 -11.46 34.38 -0.26
CA PHE A 42 -12.33 33.32 -0.77
C PHE A 42 -11.62 32.42 -1.80
N GLN A 43 -10.83 33.02 -2.71
CA GLN A 43 -10.09 32.27 -3.73
C GLN A 43 -9.01 31.38 -3.08
N LYS A 44 -8.33 31.87 -2.05
CA LYS A 44 -7.37 31.09 -1.26
C LYS A 44 -8.05 29.88 -0.59
N LEU A 45 -9.24 30.08 -0.02
CA LEU A 45 -10.03 29.00 0.58
C LEU A 45 -10.40 27.92 -0.47
N VAL A 46 -10.84 28.33 -1.66
CA VAL A 46 -11.15 27.41 -2.75
C VAL A 46 -9.93 26.58 -3.15
N VAL A 47 -8.75 27.20 -3.28
CA VAL A 47 -7.50 26.50 -3.60
C VAL A 47 -7.16 25.46 -2.53
N LEU A 48 -7.34 25.79 -1.25
CA LEU A 48 -7.10 24.85 -0.15
C LEU A 48 -8.08 23.67 -0.16
N ILE A 49 -9.36 23.90 -0.49
CA ILE A 49 -10.35 22.84 -0.65
C ILE A 49 -9.96 21.90 -1.79
N ILE A 50 -9.51 22.44 -2.93
CA ILE A 50 -9.03 21.63 -4.06
C ILE A 50 -7.82 20.78 -3.65
N ALA A 51 -6.87 21.36 -2.93
CA ALA A 51 -5.71 20.64 -2.41
C ALA A 51 -6.12 19.49 -1.49
N ALA A 52 -7.10 19.71 -0.60
CA ALA A 52 -7.63 18.69 0.29
C ALA A 52 -8.34 17.54 -0.47
N ILE A 53 -9.09 17.85 -1.52
CA ILE A 53 -9.76 16.85 -2.37
C ILE A 53 -8.71 15.96 -3.06
N ILE A 54 -7.68 16.57 -3.65
CA ILE A 54 -6.59 15.84 -4.33
C ILE A 54 -5.87 14.91 -3.35
N TYR A 55 -5.55 15.42 -2.16
CA TYR A 55 -4.92 14.64 -1.11
C TYR A 55 -5.81 13.47 -0.66
N GLY A 56 -7.10 13.71 -0.43
CA GLY A 56 -8.07 12.69 -0.05
C GLY A 56 -8.20 11.58 -1.11
N ALA A 57 -8.28 11.96 -2.39
CA ALA A 57 -8.36 11.01 -3.50
C ALA A 57 -7.11 10.11 -3.58
N ALA A 58 -5.92 10.69 -3.43
CA ALA A 58 -4.67 9.92 -3.43
C ALA A 58 -4.59 8.95 -2.23
N SER A 59 -4.98 9.43 -1.04
CA SER A 59 -5.03 8.60 0.18
C SER A 59 -5.96 7.40 0.00
N ALA A 60 -7.14 7.60 -0.58
CA ALA A 60 -8.08 6.51 -0.87
C ALA A 60 -7.47 5.44 -1.79
N ILE A 61 -6.78 5.85 -2.87
CA ILE A 61 -6.11 4.94 -3.81
C ILE A 61 -5.04 4.10 -3.10
N ILE A 62 -4.20 4.74 -2.28
CA ILE A 62 -3.14 4.05 -1.52
C ILE A 62 -3.75 3.06 -0.53
N HIS A 63 -4.83 3.45 0.15
CA HIS A 63 -5.51 2.62 1.14
C HIS A 63 -6.13 1.36 0.49
N VAL A 64 -6.73 1.50 -0.70
CA VAL A 64 -7.26 0.36 -1.48
C VAL A 64 -6.13 -0.52 -2.05
N ALA A 65 -4.94 0.02 -2.29
CA ALA A 65 -3.79 -0.75 -2.79
C ALA A 65 -3.09 -1.57 -1.69
N TRP A 66 -3.24 -1.19 -0.41
CA TRP A 66 -2.59 -1.81 0.75
C TRP A 66 -3.03 -3.24 1.19
N PRO A 67 -4.27 -3.75 0.96
CA PRO A 67 -4.75 -5.01 1.55
C PRO A 67 -3.96 -6.25 1.08
N GLY A 68 -3.26 -6.17 -0.06
CA GLY A 68 -2.51 -7.30 -0.63
C GLY A 68 -1.33 -7.78 0.23
N ARG A 69 -0.81 -6.96 1.14
CA ARG A 69 0.35 -7.33 1.98
C ARG A 69 -0.07 -8.01 3.30
N ARG A 70 -1.16 -7.54 3.95
CA ARG A 70 -1.72 -8.19 5.14
C ARG A 70 -2.17 -9.62 4.82
N ARG A 71 -2.94 -9.84 3.76
CA ARG A 71 -3.47 -11.19 3.46
C ARG A 71 -2.36 -12.21 3.12
N ARG A 72 -1.28 -11.80 2.46
CA ARG A 72 -0.15 -12.69 2.11
C ARG A 72 0.78 -12.99 3.29
N ALA A 73 1.01 -12.03 4.20
CA ALA A 73 1.77 -12.29 5.42
C ALA A 73 1.05 -13.28 6.34
N TRP A 74 -0.27 -13.12 6.50
CA TRP A 74 -1.09 -14.04 7.30
C TRP A 74 -1.23 -15.41 6.64
N SER A 75 -1.32 -15.51 5.30
CA SER A 75 -1.35 -16.81 4.62
C SER A 75 -0.01 -17.53 4.68
N TRP A 76 1.13 -16.82 4.64
CA TRP A 76 2.45 -17.42 4.83
C TRP A 76 2.64 -17.91 6.27
N LEU A 77 2.25 -17.11 7.27
CA LEU A 77 2.27 -17.52 8.68
C LEU A 77 1.34 -18.71 8.94
N TRP A 78 0.14 -18.72 8.36
CA TRP A 78 -0.80 -19.84 8.47
C TRP A 78 -0.33 -21.12 7.75
N LYS A 79 0.34 -20.99 6.60
CA LYS A 79 0.98 -22.13 5.94
C LYS A 79 2.15 -22.67 6.76
N ARG A 80 2.95 -21.78 7.38
CA ARG A 80 4.08 -22.16 8.23
C ARG A 80 3.63 -22.82 9.53
N SER A 81 2.53 -22.37 10.13
CA SER A 81 1.96 -23.04 11.32
C SER A 81 1.41 -24.42 10.99
N LYS A 82 0.79 -24.62 9.82
CA LYS A 82 0.41 -25.98 9.38
C LYS A 82 1.61 -26.89 9.18
N LEU A 83 2.66 -26.42 8.53
CA LEU A 83 3.88 -27.21 8.29
C LEU A 83 4.64 -27.53 9.59
N GLY A 84 4.61 -26.65 10.58
CA GLY A 84 5.20 -26.87 11.90
C GLY A 84 4.41 -27.85 12.78
N ASN A 85 3.14 -28.12 12.47
CA ASN A 85 2.30 -29.07 13.22
C ASN A 85 2.44 -30.52 12.72
N HIS A 86 3.32 -30.79 11.75
CA HIS A 86 3.68 -32.14 11.30
C HIS A 86 5.01 -32.64 11.90
N LEU A 87 5.64 -31.81 12.75
CA LEU A 87 6.78 -32.20 13.56
C LEU A 87 6.28 -32.21 15.00
N ASP A 88 6.18 -33.41 15.57
CA ASP A 88 5.95 -33.59 16.98
C ASP A 88 7.07 -32.86 17.75
N TRP A 89 6.82 -32.50 19.02
CA TRP A 89 7.71 -31.70 19.89
C TRP A 89 9.14 -32.27 20.09
N THR A 90 9.51 -33.33 19.38
CA THR A 90 10.81 -34.02 19.41
C THR A 90 11.58 -33.98 18.07
N GLY A 91 11.04 -33.40 17.00
CA GLY A 91 11.80 -33.10 15.77
C GLY A 91 12.30 -34.32 14.97
N LEU A 92 11.73 -35.52 15.18
CA LEU A 92 12.13 -36.73 14.45
C LEU A 92 11.11 -37.05 13.35
N PRO A 93 11.55 -37.39 12.11
CA PRO A 93 10.65 -37.94 11.11
C PRO A 93 10.12 -39.29 11.60
N LEU A 94 8.82 -39.52 11.47
CA LEU A 94 8.15 -40.79 11.80
C LEU A 94 8.69 -41.93 10.90
N LEU A 95 9.82 -42.51 11.31
CA LEU A 95 10.34 -43.77 10.79
C LEU A 95 9.57 -44.95 11.41
N SER A 96 8.26 -45.03 11.18
CA SER A 96 7.47 -46.19 11.58
C SER A 96 7.06 -47.08 10.39
N SER A 97 7.81 -47.02 9.28
CA SER A 97 7.55 -47.85 8.08
C SER A 97 8.78 -48.66 7.63
N ILE A 98 9.76 -48.89 8.49
CA ILE A 98 10.82 -49.88 8.22
C ILE A 98 10.84 -50.87 9.38
N SER A 99 9.93 -51.83 9.33
CA SER A 99 10.11 -53.14 9.96
C SER A 99 9.78 -54.20 8.90
N ASN A 100 10.74 -55.10 8.71
CA ASN A 100 10.76 -56.26 7.81
C ASN A 100 9.42 -56.88 7.45
#